data_AF-A0A077WUE7-F1
#
_entry.id   AF-A0A077WUE7-F1
#
_cell.length_a   1.000
_cell.length_b   1.000
_cell.length_c   1.000
_cell.angle_alpha   90.00
_cell.angle_beta   90.00
_cell.angle_gamma   90.00
#
_symmetry.space_group_name_H-M   'P 1'
#
loop_
_entity.id
_entity.type
_entity.pdbx_description
1 polymer ?
#
loop_
_entity_poly.entity_id
_entity_poly.type
_entity_poly.pdbx_seq_one_letter_code
_entity_poly.pdbx_strand_id
1 'polypeptide(L)'
;MQGSSRLQQVFIQTQLKGTWNGIKTMIRARHRTAPTMKYRLAEFIFRRKHAGDLWGGVVDALKEVSFDKMSSSDDIEEEFIYTEVKHERDDLDHDDLEFLGMGYPVAVY
;
A
#
# COMPACT_ATOMS: atom_id res chain seq x y z
N MET A 1 31.02 3.92 29.17
CA MET A 1 30.32 4.55 28.02
C MET A 1 29.02 3.79 27.68
N GLN A 2 28.09 3.63 28.63
CA GLN A 2 26.92 2.74 28.48
C GLN A 2 25.60 3.50 28.16
N GLY A 3 25.58 4.83 28.31
CA GLY A 3 24.38 5.66 28.10
C GLY A 3 24.02 5.94 26.63
N SER A 4 24.99 5.94 25.71
CA SER A 4 24.76 6.26 24.30
C SER A 4 23.90 5.20 23.57
N SER A 5 24.13 3.92 23.86
CA SER A 5 23.44 2.80 23.20
C SER A 5 21.94 2.73 23.57
N ARG A 6 21.60 3.05 24.83
CA ARG A 6 20.21 3.04 25.29
C ARG A 6 19.38 4.20 24.70
N LEU A 7 19.99 5.38 24.56
CA LEU A 7 19.34 6.52 23.91
C LEU A 7 19.11 6.28 22.42
N GLN A 8 20.07 5.66 21.72
CA GLN A 8 19.91 5.25 20.33
C GLN A 8 18.76 4.23 20.19
N GLN A 9 18.66 3.25 21.09
CA GLN A 9 17.59 2.26 21.05
C GLN A 9 16.20 2.89 21.26
N VAL A 10 16.07 3.81 22.21
CA VAL A 10 14.81 4.54 22.47
C VAL A 10 14.43 5.42 21.26
N PHE A 11 15.41 6.09 20.65
CA PHE A 11 15.19 6.89 19.45
C PHE A 11 14.67 6.02 18.29
N ILE A 12 15.34 4.89 18.00
CA ILE A 12 14.92 3.95 16.96
C ILE A 12 13.49 3.43 17.21
N GLN A 13 13.18 3.03 18.45
CA GLN A 13 11.82 2.56 18.79
C GLN A 13 10.76 3.64 18.55
N THR A 14 11.07 4.90 18.85
CA THR A 14 10.16 6.02 18.63
C THR A 14 9.90 6.24 17.14
N GLN A 15 10.95 6.17 16.30
CA GLN A 15 10.82 6.30 14.84
C GLN A 15 10.00 5.15 14.24
N LEU A 16 10.23 3.91 14.70
CA LEU A 16 9.47 2.74 14.24
C LEU A 16 7.99 2.85 14.62
N LYS A 17 7.67 3.29 15.84
CA LYS A 17 6.28 3.53 16.27
C LYS A 17 5.61 4.62 15.42
N GLY A 18 6.30 5.72 15.15
CA GLY A 18 5.79 6.80 14.30
C GLY A 18 5.51 6.31 12.88
N THR A 19 6.44 5.55 12.31
CA THR A 19 6.31 4.93 10.97
C THR A 19 5.12 3.98 10.90
N TRP A 20 4.98 3.10 11.90
CA TRP A 20 3.86 2.18 11.99
C TRP A 20 2.52 2.90 12.10
N ASN A 21 2.48 4.05 12.80
CA ASN A 21 1.27 4.85 12.87
C ASN A 21 0.91 5.45 11.51
N GLY A 22 1.89 5.97 10.77
CA GLY A 22 1.70 6.48 9.41
C GLY A 22 1.22 5.42 8.42
N ILE A 23 1.70 4.18 8.54
CA ILE A 23 1.21 3.06 7.72
C ILE A 23 -0.26 2.78 8.03
N LYS A 24 -0.62 2.70 9.31
CA LYS A 24 -2.00 2.39 9.74
C LYS A 24 -3.00 3.47 9.31
N THR A 25 -2.63 4.75 9.28
CA THR A 25 -3.55 5.82 8.85
C THR A 25 -3.92 5.72 7.37
N MET A 26 -3.07 5.10 6.54
CA MET A 26 -3.34 4.88 5.11
C MET A 26 -4.24 3.67 4.83
N ILE A 27 -4.54 2.84 5.84
CA ILE A 27 -5.24 1.56 5.67
C ILE A 27 -6.48 1.54 6.56
N ARG A 28 -7.67 1.36 5.96
CA ARG A 28 -8.91 1.14 6.72
C ARG A 28 -8.75 -0.08 7.62
N ALA A 29 -9.30 -0.03 8.84
CA ALA A 29 -9.08 -1.05 9.87
C ALA A 29 -9.36 -2.48 9.38
N ARG A 30 -10.45 -2.68 8.62
CA ARG A 30 -10.85 -3.98 8.05
C ARG A 30 -9.86 -4.59 7.06
N HIS A 31 -8.97 -3.78 6.47
CA HIS A 31 -7.96 -4.23 5.50
C HIS A 31 -6.57 -4.41 6.14
N ARG A 32 -6.46 -4.31 7.47
CA ARG A 32 -5.20 -4.51 8.21
C ARG A 32 -4.96 -5.99 8.54
N THR A 33 -5.02 -6.86 7.53
CA THR A 33 -4.73 -8.29 7.69
C THR A 33 -3.23 -8.54 7.54
N ALA A 34 -2.71 -9.62 8.14
CA ALA A 34 -1.29 -9.96 8.05
C ALA A 34 -0.79 -10.13 6.59
N PRO A 35 -1.53 -10.78 5.67
CA PRO A 35 -1.13 -10.87 4.27
C PRO A 35 -1.12 -9.53 3.54
N THR A 36 -2.07 -8.63 3.81
CA THR A 36 -2.14 -7.32 3.14
C THR A 36 -1.06 -6.36 3.66
N MET A 37 -0.71 -6.45 4.94
CA MET A 37 0.22 -5.52 5.58
C MET A 37 1.63 -5.54 4.99
N LYS A 38 2.09 -6.69 4.48
CA LYS A 38 3.39 -6.80 3.80
C LYS A 38 3.46 -5.93 2.54
N TYR A 39 2.40 -5.93 1.74
CA TYR A 39 2.29 -5.09 0.55
C TYR A 39 2.12 -3.62 0.90
N ARG A 40 1.37 -3.32 1.97
CA ARG A 40 1.19 -1.93 2.43
C ARG A 40 2.48 -1.33 2.98
N LEU A 41 3.31 -2.13 3.65
CA LEU A 41 4.64 -1.71 4.06
C LEU A 41 5.53 -1.42 2.84
N ALA A 42 5.53 -2.30 1.84
CA ALA A 42 6.28 -2.09 0.60
C ALA A 42 5.82 -0.83 -0.14
N GLU A 43 4.50 -0.63 -0.28
CA GLU A 43 3.89 0.56 -0.86
C GLU A 43 4.29 1.83 -0.11
N PHE A 44 4.25 1.81 1.22
CA PHE A 44 4.63 2.95 2.05
C PHE A 44 6.10 3.33 1.86
N ILE A 45 7.00 2.35 1.87
CA ILE A 45 8.44 2.56 1.64
C ILE A 45 8.65 3.12 0.23
N PHE A 46 7.99 2.53 -0.77
CA PHE A 46 8.07 2.95 -2.16
C PHE A 46 7.65 4.40 -2.34
N ARG A 47 6.46 4.78 -1.83
CA ARG A 47 5.96 6.16 -1.91
C ARG A 47 6.89 7.17 -1.24
N ARG A 48 7.57 6.77 -0.16
CA ARG A 48 8.52 7.64 0.54
C ARG A 48 9.85 7.78 -0.19
N LYS A 49 10.35 6.69 -0.79
CA LYS A 49 11.58 6.69 -1.60
C LYS A 49 11.42 7.49 -2.89
N HIS A 50 10.25 7.42 -3.51
CA HIS A 50 9.92 8.08 -4.78
C HIS A 50 9.01 9.30 -4.59
N ALA A 51 9.16 9.98 -3.44
CA ALA A 51 8.39 11.20 -3.15
C ALA A 51 8.78 12.30 -4.15
N GLY A 52 7.89 12.58 -5.10
CA GLY A 52 8.09 13.56 -6.18
C GLY A 52 8.04 12.96 -7.58
N ASP A 53 8.24 11.66 -7.74
CA ASP A 53 8.09 10.95 -9.02
C ASP A 53 7.76 9.47 -8.81
N LEU A 54 6.49 9.21 -8.52
CA LEU A 54 6.00 7.84 -8.30
C LEU A 54 6.10 7.00 -9.58
N TRP A 55 5.83 7.60 -10.74
CA TRP A 55 5.77 6.87 -12.01
C TRP A 55 7.17 6.48 -12.50
N GLY A 56 8.14 7.40 -12.43
CA GLY A 56 9.54 7.07 -12.72
C GLY A 56 10.06 5.96 -11.81
N GLY A 57 9.70 6.00 -10.53
CA GLY A 57 10.03 4.93 -9.58
C GLY A 57 9.47 3.56 -9.97
N VAL A 58 8.24 3.50 -10.51
CA VAL A 58 7.64 2.25 -10.98
C VAL A 58 8.40 1.73 -12.20
N VAL A 59 8.65 2.61 -13.18
CA VAL A 59 9.37 2.25 -14.41
C VAL A 59 10.76 1.72 -14.09
N ASP A 60 11.48 2.35 -13.17
CA ASP A 60 12.82 1.92 -12.79
C ASP A 60 12.81 0.61 -12.01
N ALA A 61 11.85 0.42 -11.08
CA ALA A 61 11.71 -0.85 -10.37
C ALA A 61 11.40 -2.01 -11.33
N LEU A 62 10.56 -1.79 -12.34
CA LEU A 62 10.22 -2.82 -13.33
C LEU A 62 11.39 -3.13 -14.29
N LYS A 63 12.25 -2.16 -14.60
CA LYS A 63 13.46 -2.40 -15.40
C LYS A 63 14.46 -3.33 -14.70
N GLU A 64 14.50 -3.33 -13.38
CA GLU A 64 15.43 -4.14 -12.58
C GLU A 64 14.97 -5.61 -12.46
N VAL A 65 13.74 -5.93 -12.84
CA VAL A 65 13.21 -7.29 -12.74
C VAL A 65 13.65 -8.11 -13.96
N SER A 66 14.53 -9.09 -13.73
CA SER A 66 14.85 -10.14 -14.70
C SER A 66 14.23 -11.46 -14.29
N PHE A 67 13.57 -12.14 -15.21
CA PHE A 67 13.09 -13.50 -14.99
C PHE A 67 14.16 -14.49 -15.44
N ASP A 68 14.52 -15.43 -14.57
CA ASP A 68 15.30 -16.58 -14.99
C ASP A 68 14.49 -17.41 -15.98
N LYS A 69 15.15 -17.88 -17.03
CA LYS A 69 14.54 -18.71 -18.05
C LYS A 69 14.19 -20.06 -17.41
N MET A 70 12.93 -20.25 -17.01
CA MET A 70 12.45 -21.54 -16.52
C MET A 70 12.67 -22.60 -17.60
N SER A 71 13.45 -23.63 -17.25
CA SER A 71 13.51 -24.84 -18.07
C SER A 71 12.13 -25.49 -18.00
N SER A 72 11.60 -25.91 -19.15
CA SER A 72 10.22 -26.36 -19.36
C SER A 72 9.86 -27.70 -18.68
N SER A 73 10.44 -28.01 -17.53
CA SER A 73 10.31 -29.30 -16.85
C SER A 73 9.83 -29.20 -15.41
N ASP A 74 9.68 -27.99 -14.86
CA ASP A 74 9.12 -27.85 -13.52
C ASP A 74 7.62 -27.62 -13.66
N ASP A 75 6.83 -28.59 -13.20
CA ASP A 75 5.39 -28.45 -13.01
C ASP A 75 5.15 -27.36 -11.96
N ILE A 76 5.21 -26.11 -12.41
CA ILE A 76 4.85 -24.95 -11.60
C ILE A 76 3.33 -25.06 -11.46
N GLU A 77 2.87 -25.47 -10.28
CA GLU A 77 1.54 -25.11 -9.83
C GLU A 77 1.49 -23.58 -9.91
N GLU A 78 0.92 -23.08 -10.99
CA GLU A 78 0.63 -21.67 -11.19
C GLU A 78 -0.33 -21.24 -10.06
N GLU A 79 0.23 -20.90 -8.89
CA GLU A 79 -0.44 -20.06 -7.92
C GLU A 79 -0.46 -18.64 -8.50
N PHE A 80 -1.26 -18.49 -9.57
CA PHE A 80 -1.63 -17.21 -10.14
C PHE A 80 -2.20 -16.38 -8.99
N ILE A 81 -1.49 -15.31 -8.62
CA ILE A 81 -1.96 -14.29 -7.67
C ILE A 81 -3.04 -13.45 -8.39
N TYR A 82 -4.16 -14.10 -8.73
CA TYR A 82 -5.39 -13.52 -9.28
C TYR A 82 -6.65 -14.18 -8.68
N THR A 83 -6.51 -14.85 -7.54
CA THR A 83 -7.63 -15.27 -6.68
C THR A 83 -7.70 -14.27 -5.51
N GLU A 84 -8.70 -13.43 -5.30
CA GLU A 84 -10.02 -13.23 -5.86
C GLU A 84 -10.30 -11.73 -5.75
N VAL A 85 -10.56 -11.05 -6.86
CA VAL A 85 -11.46 -9.88 -6.84
C VAL A 85 -12.69 -10.33 -7.60
N LYS A 86 -13.43 -11.27 -7.00
CA LYS A 86 -14.83 -11.42 -7.38
C LYS A 86 -15.52 -10.12 -7.00
N HIS A 87 -15.99 -9.47 -8.04
CA HIS A 87 -16.85 -8.31 -8.01
C HIS A 87 -18.19 -8.71 -7.39
N GLU A 88 -18.28 -8.83 -6.07
CA GLU A 88 -19.52 -8.50 -5.39
C GLU A 88 -19.48 -6.99 -5.18
N ARG A 89 -20.06 -6.29 -6.16
CA ARG A 89 -20.28 -4.84 -6.14
C ARG A 89 -21.71 -4.50 -5.73
N ASP A 90 -22.34 -5.36 -4.94
CA ASP A 90 -23.72 -5.14 -4.52
C ASP A 90 -23.83 -4.21 -3.29
N ASP A 91 -22.70 -3.76 -2.71
CA ASP A 91 -22.65 -2.84 -1.57
C ASP A 91 -21.99 -1.47 -1.84
N LEU A 92 -21.57 -1.21 -3.09
CA LEU A 92 -20.95 0.06 -3.49
C LEU A 92 -21.91 0.96 -4.28
N ASP A 93 -23.07 1.28 -3.71
CA ASP A 93 -23.94 2.37 -4.16
C ASP A 93 -24.63 3.02 -2.96
N HIS A 94 -23.89 3.71 -2.07
CA HIS A 94 -24.57 4.68 -1.20
C HIS A 94 -23.76 5.85 -0.63
N ASP A 95 -22.44 5.76 -0.49
CA ASP A 95 -21.71 6.75 0.33
C ASP A 95 -20.93 7.81 -0.47
N ASP A 96 -20.76 7.62 -1.78
CA ASP A 96 -20.05 8.61 -2.64
C ASP A 96 -20.91 9.86 -2.92
N LEU A 97 -22.22 9.81 -2.62
CA LEU A 97 -23.15 10.92 -2.78
C LEU A 97 -23.16 11.89 -1.58
N GLU A 98 -22.64 11.51 -0.41
CA GLU A 98 -22.62 12.40 0.75
C GLU A 98 -21.45 13.40 0.73
N PHE A 99 -20.39 13.16 -0.07
CA PHE A 99 -19.28 14.10 -0.20
C PHE A 99 -19.55 15.23 -1.21
N LEU A 100 -20.60 15.12 -2.04
CA LEU A 100 -21.03 16.16 -2.99
C LEU A 100 -22.20 17.02 -2.44
N GLY A 101 -22.48 16.94 -1.14
CA GLY A 101 -23.47 17.73 -0.42
C GLY A 101 -23.08 19.19 -0.19
N MET A 102 -22.63 19.91 -1.22
CA MET A 102 -22.47 21.36 -1.19
C MET A 102 -23.32 21.96 -2.31
N GLY A 103 -24.50 22.44 -1.92
CA GLY A 103 -25.54 22.94 -2.80
C GLY A 103 -25.11 24.15 -3.63
N TYR A 104 -25.42 24.08 -4.92
CA TYR A 104 -25.67 25.23 -5.77
C TYR A 104 -26.99 24.99 -6.50
N PRO A 105 -28.01 25.86 -6.35
CA PRO A 105 -29.25 25.71 -7.08
C PRO A 105 -29.01 26.09 -8.55
N VAL A 106 -29.18 25.13 -9.46
CA VAL A 106 -29.21 25.42 -10.89
C VAL A 106 -30.59 26.00 -11.21
N ALA A 107 -30.63 27.30 -11.49
CA ALA A 107 -31.81 27.99 -12.00
C ALA A 107 -32.18 27.40 -13.36
N VAL A 108 -33.42 26.93 -13.48
CA VAL A 108 -34.05 26.59 -14.76
C VAL A 108 -34.50 27.90 -15.39
N TYR A 109 -33.93 28.25 -16.54
CA TYR A 109 -34.49 29.20 -17.50
C TYR A 109 -34.91 28.43 -18.74
#